data_AF-A0A382PTC4-F1
#
_entry.id   AF-A0A382PTC4-F1
#
_cell.length_a   1.000
_cell.length_b   1.000
_cell.length_c   1.000
_cell.angle_alpha   90.00
_cell.angle_beta   90.00
_cell.angle_gamma   90.00
#
_symmetry.space_group_name_H-M   'P 1'
#
loop_
_entity.id
_entity.type
_entity.pdbx_description
1 polymer ?
#
loop_
_entity_poly.entity_id
_entity_poly.type
_entity_poly.pdbx_seq_one_letter_code
_entity_poly.pdbx_strand_id
1 'polypeptide(L)'
;MATSYTYGLICIPEKLKEQNKTLAFQTMTRIRFNELNEQYDSGKSVVVAQDILEKRILHNLQLTKTILENCCANDIYHYRLSSKLFPLVTDTTLNLSITKFTNYRILLFELKQIGKIAKKHGISISIQLDHYNVLASKRPDVVSKAVGELNFHAHMMDLMGLPQDHSA
;
A
#
# COMPACT_ATOMS: atom_id res chain seq x y z
N MET A 1 -3.54 -18.77 34.08
CA MET A 1 -4.02 -18.56 32.70
C MET A 1 -2.79 -18.50 31.81
N ALA A 2 -2.69 -19.33 30.79
CA ALA A 2 -1.58 -19.23 29.83
C ALA A 2 -1.77 -17.96 29.01
N THR A 3 -0.75 -17.11 28.91
CA THR A 3 -0.75 -15.95 28.04
C THR A 3 -0.85 -16.43 26.59
N SER A 4 -1.95 -16.11 25.91
CA SER A 4 -2.07 -16.34 24.47
C SER A 4 -1.32 -15.22 23.75
N TYR A 5 -0.32 -15.59 22.93
CA TYR A 5 0.42 -14.64 22.11
C TYR A 5 -0.08 -14.71 20.67
N THR A 6 -0.21 -13.55 20.04
CA THR A 6 -0.48 -13.43 18.61
C THR A 6 0.79 -13.02 17.89
N TYR A 7 1.19 -13.77 16.87
CA TYR A 7 2.31 -13.40 16.01
C TYR A 7 1.86 -12.44 14.92
N GLY A 8 2.73 -11.48 14.61
CA GLY A 8 2.53 -10.50 13.56
C GLY A 8 3.66 -10.49 12.54
N LEU A 9 3.29 -10.40 11.26
CA LEU A 9 4.25 -10.21 10.17
C LEU A 9 4.33 -8.73 9.79
N ILE A 10 5.55 -8.28 9.51
CA ILE A 10 5.82 -6.92 9.03
C ILE A 10 6.28 -6.98 7.58
N CYS A 11 5.63 -6.20 6.71
CA CYS A 11 6.01 -6.02 5.31
C CYS A 11 5.94 -7.29 4.46
N ILE A 12 7.06 -7.98 4.18
CA ILE A 12 7.10 -9.13 3.27
C ILE A 12 7.90 -10.25 3.95
N PRO A 13 7.41 -11.50 3.93
CA PRO A 13 8.18 -12.63 4.43
C PRO A 13 9.30 -12.98 3.44
N GLU A 14 10.55 -13.06 3.93
CA GLU A 14 11.73 -13.32 3.07
C GLU A 14 11.62 -14.62 2.27
N LYS A 15 10.98 -15.64 2.83
CA LYS A 15 10.71 -16.92 2.15
C LYS A 15 9.97 -16.76 0.82
N LEU A 16 9.05 -15.79 0.69
CA LEU A 16 8.37 -15.51 -0.58
C LEU A 16 9.35 -14.90 -1.60
N LYS A 17 10.25 -14.02 -1.17
CA LYS A 17 11.27 -13.42 -2.07
C LYS A 17 12.30 -14.44 -2.53
N GLU A 18 12.69 -15.37 -1.66
CA GLU A 18 13.60 -16.47 -1.97
C GLU A 18 13.01 -17.40 -3.04
N GLN A 19 11.71 -17.69 -2.96
CA GLN A 19 11.00 -18.48 -3.98
C GLN A 19 10.92 -17.74 -5.32
N ASN A 20 10.63 -16.45 -5.30
CA ASN A 20 10.53 -15.63 -6.50
C ASN A 20 10.84 -14.16 -6.18
N LYS A 21 11.94 -13.66 -6.72
CA LYS A 21 12.40 -12.27 -6.52
C LYS A 21 11.38 -11.21 -6.98
N THR A 22 10.41 -11.57 -7.83
CA THR A 22 9.33 -10.67 -8.25
C THR A 22 8.25 -10.46 -7.18
N LEU A 23 8.22 -11.30 -6.14
CA LEU A 23 7.32 -11.17 -4.97
C LEU A 23 7.86 -10.12 -3.98
N ALA A 24 8.10 -8.92 -4.49
CA ALA A 24 8.52 -7.77 -3.74
C ALA A 24 7.63 -6.56 -4.06
N PHE A 25 7.43 -5.68 -3.07
CA PHE A 25 6.72 -4.43 -3.28
C PHE A 25 7.51 -3.55 -4.26
N GLN A 26 6.81 -3.03 -5.25
CA GLN A 26 7.33 -2.14 -6.27
C GLN A 26 7.05 -0.69 -5.86
N THR A 27 8.08 0.14 -5.87
CA THR A 27 7.98 1.58 -5.59
C THR A 27 8.34 2.39 -6.83
N MET A 28 8.13 3.70 -6.82
CA MET A 28 8.60 4.62 -7.85
C MET A 28 9.10 5.89 -7.18
N THR A 29 10.29 6.34 -7.54
CA THR A 29 10.81 7.64 -7.09
C THR A 29 10.21 8.75 -7.94
N ARG A 30 10.12 9.96 -7.38
CA ARG A 30 9.69 11.14 -8.12
C ARG A 30 10.56 11.44 -9.34
N ILE A 31 11.88 11.27 -9.20
CA ILE A 31 12.84 11.42 -10.30
C ILE A 31 12.44 10.48 -11.44
N ARG A 32 12.21 9.20 -11.15
CA ARG A 32 11.83 8.23 -12.16
C ARG A 32 10.47 8.53 -12.79
N PHE A 33 9.50 9.00 -12.00
CA PHE A 33 8.18 9.40 -12.51
C PHE A 33 8.30 10.54 -13.52
N ASN A 34 9.08 11.57 -13.21
CA ASN A 34 9.31 12.71 -14.09
C ASN A 34 10.06 12.32 -15.37
N GLU A 35 11.13 11.51 -15.25
CA GLU A 35 11.86 10.98 -16.41
C GLU A 35 10.93 10.24 -17.39
N LEU A 36 10.00 9.44 -16.86
CA LEU A 36 9.04 8.69 -17.67
C LEU A 36 8.06 9.62 -18.41
N ASN A 37 7.61 10.70 -17.76
CA ASN A 37 6.77 11.70 -18.42
C ASN A 37 7.54 12.46 -19.50
N GLU A 38 8.78 12.87 -19.25
CA GLU A 38 9.63 13.52 -20.26
C GLU A 38 9.86 12.59 -21.48
N GLN A 39 10.05 11.29 -21.24
CA GLN A 39 10.16 10.30 -22.32
C GLN A 39 8.87 10.17 -23.13
N TYR A 40 7.71 10.23 -22.48
CA TYR A 40 6.42 10.23 -23.15
C TYR A 40 6.19 11.51 -23.97
N ASP A 41 6.39 12.68 -23.36
CA ASP A 41 6.17 13.99 -23.99
C ASP A 41 7.12 14.20 -25.19
N SER A 42 8.34 13.66 -25.10
CA SER A 42 9.33 13.69 -26.19
C SER A 42 9.10 12.64 -27.28
N GLY A 43 8.08 11.78 -27.15
CA GLY A 43 7.77 10.70 -28.09
C GLY A 43 8.72 9.50 -28.03
N LYS A 44 9.66 9.47 -27.08
CA LYS A 44 10.57 8.34 -26.85
C LYS A 44 9.88 7.14 -26.20
N SER A 45 8.72 7.34 -25.58
CA SER A 45 7.87 6.31 -24.98
C SER A 45 6.42 6.53 -25.40
N VAL A 46 5.68 5.45 -25.61
CA VAL A 46 4.21 5.49 -25.79
C VAL A 46 3.44 5.27 -24.49
N VAL A 47 4.15 4.97 -23.40
CA VAL A 47 3.57 4.66 -22.09
C VAL A 47 3.75 5.86 -21.16
N VAL A 48 2.65 6.30 -20.52
CA VAL A 48 2.63 7.40 -19.55
C VAL A 48 3.14 6.90 -18.20
N ALA A 49 3.83 7.75 -17.42
CA ALA A 49 4.37 7.35 -16.11
C ALA A 49 3.27 6.85 -15.14
N GLN A 50 2.08 7.45 -15.23
CA GLN A 50 0.91 7.04 -14.44
C GLN A 50 0.52 5.57 -14.71
N ASP A 51 0.53 5.09 -15.96
CA ASP A 51 0.18 3.70 -16.27
C ASP A 51 1.14 2.70 -15.61
N ILE A 52 2.43 3.07 -15.52
CA ILE A 52 3.45 2.25 -14.86
C ILE A 52 3.22 2.27 -13.35
N LEU A 53 2.87 3.44 -12.78
CA LEU A 53 2.54 3.57 -11.37
C LEU A 53 1.32 2.74 -10.99
N GLU A 54 0.25 2.81 -11.79
CA GLU A 54 -0.99 2.04 -11.65
C GLU A 54 -0.71 0.53 -11.63
N LYS A 55 0.18 0.04 -12.51
CA LYS A 55 0.60 -1.37 -12.54
C LYS A 55 1.39 -1.78 -11.30
N ARG A 56 2.28 -0.92 -10.79
CA ARG A 56 3.04 -1.18 -9.55
C ARG A 56 2.12 -1.28 -8.34
N ILE A 57 1.15 -0.38 -8.23
CA ILE A 57 0.14 -0.39 -7.16
C ILE A 57 -0.69 -1.67 -7.24
N LEU A 58 -1.17 -2.04 -8.43
CA LEU A 58 -1.92 -3.28 -8.63
C LEU A 58 -1.12 -4.51 -8.20
N HIS A 59 0.15 -4.61 -8.62
CA HIS A 59 1.06 -5.68 -8.19
C HIS A 59 1.20 -5.72 -6.67
N ASN A 60 1.35 -4.57 -6.01
CA ASN A 60 1.49 -4.48 -4.56
C ASN A 60 0.24 -4.99 -3.82
N LEU A 61 -0.96 -4.64 -4.31
CA LEU A 61 -2.22 -5.15 -3.74
C LEU A 61 -2.36 -6.66 -3.94
N GLN A 62 -1.99 -7.17 -5.12
CA GLN A 62 -2.03 -8.60 -5.39
C GLN A 62 -1.04 -9.39 -4.53
N LEU A 63 0.18 -8.87 -4.36
CA LEU A 63 1.17 -9.43 -3.45
C LEU A 63 0.67 -9.42 -1.99
N THR A 64 -0.04 -8.37 -1.58
CA THR A 64 -0.63 -8.29 -0.22
C THR A 64 -1.59 -9.45 0.04
N LYS A 65 -2.44 -9.82 -0.92
CA LYS A 65 -3.29 -11.01 -0.79
C LYS A 65 -2.46 -12.28 -0.61
N THR A 66 -1.42 -12.48 -1.42
CA THR A 66 -0.50 -13.62 -1.30
C THR A 66 0.17 -13.68 0.07
N ILE A 67 0.53 -12.51 0.63
CA ILE A 67 1.12 -12.42 1.97
C ILE A 67 0.10 -12.81 3.05
N LEU A 68 -1.16 -12.39 2.94
CA LEU A 68 -2.21 -12.79 3.89
C LEU A 68 -2.47 -14.30 3.86
N GLU A 69 -2.53 -14.91 2.67
CA GLU A 69 -2.64 -16.37 2.53
C GLU A 69 -1.43 -17.07 3.16
N ASN A 70 -0.22 -16.51 2.99
CA ASN A 70 0.98 -17.01 3.65
C ASN A 70 0.93 -16.85 5.18
N CYS A 71 0.40 -15.74 5.70
CA CYS A 71 0.21 -15.54 7.13
C CYS A 71 -0.72 -16.61 7.71
N CYS A 72 -1.86 -16.86 7.07
CA CYS A 72 -2.78 -17.94 7.47
C CYS A 72 -2.09 -19.31 7.47
N ALA A 73 -1.28 -19.61 6.44
CA ALA A 73 -0.58 -20.89 6.35
C ALA A 73 0.54 -21.09 7.41
N ASN A 74 0.92 -20.04 8.13
CA ASN A 74 1.98 -20.06 9.14
C ASN A 74 1.48 -19.60 10.53
N ASP A 75 0.16 -19.64 10.78
CA ASP A 75 -0.44 -19.25 12.06
C ASP A 75 -0.08 -17.82 12.52
N ILE A 76 -0.01 -16.89 11.56
CA ILE A 76 0.22 -15.47 11.80
C ILE A 76 -1.12 -14.74 11.66
N TYR A 77 -1.58 -14.12 12.74
CA TYR A 77 -2.91 -13.48 12.84
C TYR A 77 -2.85 -11.96 12.94
N HIS A 78 -1.69 -11.36 12.69
CA HIS A 78 -1.54 -9.92 12.48
C HIS A 78 -0.62 -9.62 11.29
N TYR A 79 -0.96 -8.64 10.48
CA TYR A 79 -0.15 -8.20 9.35
C TYR A 79 -0.06 -6.68 9.28
N ARG A 80 1.16 -6.16 9.33
CA ARG A 80 1.43 -4.73 9.15
C ARG A 80 1.76 -4.43 7.69
N LEU A 81 0.86 -3.72 7.02
CA LEU A 81 1.02 -3.23 5.66
C LEU A 81 2.28 -2.35 5.54
N SER A 82 2.90 -2.44 4.37
CA SER A 82 3.97 -1.53 3.96
C SER A 82 3.39 -0.18 3.53
N SER A 83 3.94 0.93 4.01
CA SER A 83 3.63 2.27 3.48
C SER A 83 3.97 2.44 2.00
N LYS A 84 4.77 1.53 1.43
CA LYS A 84 5.12 1.52 -0.01
C LYS A 84 4.01 0.96 -0.91
N LEU A 85 2.82 0.67 -0.38
CA LEU A 85 1.72 0.08 -1.13
C LEU A 85 1.24 1.01 -2.26
N PHE A 86 1.21 2.32 -1.98
CA PHE A 86 0.74 3.38 -2.88
C PHE A 86 1.80 4.45 -3.13
N PRO A 87 2.91 4.13 -3.82
CA PRO A 87 3.97 5.09 -4.06
C PRO A 87 3.45 6.35 -4.77
N LEU A 88 3.94 7.52 -4.35
CA LEU A 88 3.70 8.83 -4.96
C LEU A 88 2.26 9.37 -4.93
N VAL A 89 1.25 8.56 -4.57
CA VAL A 89 -0.18 8.98 -4.67
C VAL A 89 -0.47 10.20 -3.79
N THR A 90 0.17 10.29 -2.63
CA THR A 90 0.00 11.39 -1.66
C THR A 90 0.95 12.56 -1.90
N ASP A 91 1.83 12.50 -2.91
CA ASP A 91 2.65 13.66 -3.30
C ASP A 91 1.74 14.70 -3.96
N THR A 92 1.40 15.74 -3.19
CA THR A 92 0.50 16.83 -3.59
C THR A 92 1.00 17.62 -4.80
N THR A 93 2.26 17.48 -5.18
CA THR A 93 2.83 18.20 -6.33
C THR A 93 2.70 17.44 -7.66
N LEU A 94 2.31 16.15 -7.61
CA LEU A 94 2.12 15.32 -8.81
C LEU A 94 0.66 15.28 -9.29
N ASN A 95 -0.27 15.91 -8.55
CA ASN A 95 -1.71 15.96 -8.87
C ASN A 95 -2.33 14.58 -9.18
N LEU A 96 -1.82 13.53 -8.53
CA LEU A 96 -2.32 12.17 -8.67
C LEU A 96 -3.58 11.97 -7.84
N SER A 97 -4.48 11.12 -8.33
CA SER A 97 -5.67 10.70 -7.58
C SER A 97 -6.00 9.27 -7.94
N ILE A 98 -5.96 8.37 -6.95
CA ILE A 98 -6.22 6.94 -7.18
C ILE A 98 -7.59 6.68 -7.84
N THR A 99 -8.58 7.53 -7.54
CA THR A 99 -9.94 7.46 -8.11
C THR A 99 -10.01 7.83 -9.59
N LYS A 100 -8.98 8.52 -10.11
CA LYS A 100 -8.86 8.90 -11.52
C LYS A 100 -7.98 7.94 -12.32
N PHE A 101 -7.42 6.92 -11.68
CA PHE A 101 -6.62 5.91 -12.35
C PHE A 101 -7.47 5.08 -13.30
N THR A 102 -6.90 4.72 -14.45
CA THR A 102 -7.61 3.95 -15.48
C THR A 102 -8.03 2.58 -14.97
N ASN A 103 -7.21 1.98 -14.09
CA ASN A 103 -7.47 0.70 -13.45
C ASN A 103 -8.19 0.80 -12.09
N TYR A 104 -8.76 1.95 -11.72
CA TYR A 104 -9.34 2.17 -10.38
C TYR A 104 -10.36 1.08 -9.95
N ARG A 105 -11.21 0.61 -10.87
CA ARG A 105 -12.17 -0.48 -10.57
C ARG A 105 -11.48 -1.78 -10.17
N ILE A 106 -10.35 -2.09 -10.79
CA ILE A 106 -9.53 -3.27 -10.47
C ILE A 106 -8.87 -3.06 -9.11
N LEU A 107 -8.30 -1.89 -8.84
CA LEU A 107 -7.71 -1.57 -7.53
C LEU A 107 -8.74 -1.69 -6.40
N LEU A 108 -9.95 -1.16 -6.60
CA LEU A 108 -11.05 -1.26 -5.64
C LEU A 108 -11.47 -2.72 -5.39
N PHE A 109 -11.51 -3.54 -6.45
CA PHE A 109 -11.76 -4.97 -6.31
C PHE A 109 -10.67 -5.63 -5.46
N GLU A 110 -9.40 -5.35 -5.75
CA GLU A 110 -8.27 -5.92 -5.01
C GLU A 110 -8.26 -5.50 -3.53
N LEU A 111 -8.55 -4.24 -3.22
CA LEU A 111 -8.70 -3.74 -1.85
C LEU A 111 -9.78 -4.52 -1.08
N LYS A 112 -10.96 -4.69 -1.67
CA LYS A 112 -12.05 -5.47 -1.05
C LYS A 112 -11.66 -6.93 -0.84
N GLN A 113 -10.90 -7.51 -1.77
CA GLN A 113 -10.42 -8.89 -1.64
C GLN A 113 -9.41 -9.02 -0.50
N ILE A 114 -8.51 -8.06 -0.29
CA ILE A 114 -7.59 -8.01 0.86
C ILE A 114 -8.38 -8.09 2.16
N GLY A 115 -9.35 -7.18 2.37
CA GLY A 115 -10.13 -7.19 3.61
C GLY A 115 -11.02 -8.42 3.77
N LYS A 116 -11.52 -9.00 2.68
CA LYS A 116 -12.26 -10.27 2.70
C LYS A 116 -11.38 -11.43 3.18
N ILE A 117 -10.15 -11.54 2.67
CA ILE A 117 -9.18 -12.56 3.08
C ILE A 117 -8.82 -12.37 4.56
N ALA A 118 -8.49 -11.14 4.96
CA ALA A 118 -8.15 -10.81 6.34
C ALA A 118 -9.25 -11.25 7.31
N LYS A 119 -10.51 -10.86 7.07
CA LYS A 119 -11.66 -11.24 7.90
C LYS A 119 -11.92 -12.75 7.90
N LYS A 120 -11.82 -13.39 6.73
CA LYS A 120 -12.02 -14.84 6.60
C LYS A 120 -11.04 -15.63 7.45
N HIS A 121 -9.80 -15.16 7.56
CA HIS A 121 -8.71 -15.85 8.27
C HIS A 121 -8.45 -15.29 9.67
N GLY A 122 -9.26 -14.32 10.15
CA GLY A 122 -9.06 -13.69 11.45
C GLY A 122 -7.71 -12.96 11.56
N ILE A 123 -7.20 -12.42 10.45
CA ILE A 123 -5.93 -11.69 10.41
C ILE A 123 -6.21 -10.22 10.62
N SER A 124 -5.64 -9.68 11.70
CA SER A 124 -5.64 -8.25 11.98
C SER A 124 -4.70 -7.48 11.03
N ILE A 125 -5.06 -6.27 10.61
CA ILE A 125 -4.28 -5.42 9.71
C ILE A 125 -4.01 -4.05 10.33
N SER A 126 -2.73 -3.70 10.39
CA SER A 126 -2.26 -2.34 10.72
C SER A 126 -1.44 -1.74 9.58
N ILE A 127 -1.18 -0.44 9.65
CA ILE A 127 -0.22 0.24 8.78
C ILE A 127 0.68 1.14 9.60
N GLN A 128 1.97 1.15 9.27
CA GLN A 128 2.91 2.15 9.79
C GLN A 128 3.34 3.06 8.64
N LEU A 129 2.97 4.34 8.75
CA LEU A 129 3.47 5.39 7.86
C LEU A 129 4.95 5.66 8.13
N ASP A 130 5.61 6.31 7.17
CA ASP A 130 7.02 6.63 7.31
C ASP A 130 7.27 7.70 8.40
N HIS A 131 8.55 7.90 8.72
CA HIS A 131 8.98 8.84 9.76
C HIS A 131 8.82 10.32 9.36
N TYR A 132 8.42 10.61 8.11
CA TYR A 132 8.14 11.98 7.65
C TYR A 132 6.71 12.42 8.02
N ASN A 133 5.84 11.49 8.43
CA ASN A 133 4.48 11.77 8.88
C ASN A 133 4.43 12.35 10.32
N VAL A 134 4.73 13.64 10.46
CA VAL A 134 4.90 14.31 11.77
C VAL A 134 3.75 15.28 12.08
N LEU A 135 2.71 14.79 12.78
CA LEU A 135 1.55 15.61 13.21
C LEU A 135 1.91 16.70 14.24
N ALA A 136 2.92 16.47 15.08
CA ALA A 136 3.35 17.41 16.12
C ALA A 136 4.34 18.47 15.61
N SER A 137 4.52 18.60 14.28
CA SER A 137 5.43 19.56 13.69
C SER A 137 4.96 20.99 13.93
N LYS A 138 5.90 21.91 14.20
CA LYS A 138 5.63 23.35 14.24
C LYS A 138 5.42 23.97 12.86
N ARG A 139 5.73 23.24 11.79
CA ARG A 139 5.58 23.70 10.41
C ARG A 139 4.21 23.30 9.85
N PRO A 140 3.32 24.25 9.50
CA PRO A 140 1.97 23.93 9.02
C PRO A 140 1.94 23.05 7.76
N ASP A 141 2.90 23.22 6.85
CA ASP A 141 2.99 22.41 5.62
C ASP A 141 3.28 20.94 5.92
N VAL A 142 4.10 20.66 6.95
CA VAL A 142 4.38 19.28 7.41
C VAL A 142 3.13 18.65 8.02
N VAL A 143 2.41 19.39 8.85
CA VAL A 143 1.17 18.90 9.47
C VAL A 143 0.13 18.61 8.38
N SER A 144 -0.04 19.51 7.41
CA SER A 144 -0.97 19.31 6.30
C SER A 144 -0.63 18.07 5.47
N LYS A 145 0.66 17.82 5.18
CA LYS A 145 1.12 16.61 4.49
C LYS A 145 0.83 15.36 5.31
N ALA A 146 1.11 15.40 6.61
CA ALA A 146 0.88 14.26 7.49
C ALA A 146 -0.62 13.91 7.61
N VAL A 147 -1.49 14.91 7.72
CA VAL A 147 -2.95 14.72 7.70
C VAL A 147 -3.40 14.12 6.36
N GLY A 148 -2.86 14.59 5.23
CA GLY A 148 -3.15 14.04 3.91
C GLY A 148 -2.78 12.56 3.77
N GLU A 149 -1.58 12.19 4.23
CA GLU A 149 -1.07 10.82 4.22
C GLU A 149 -1.95 9.89 5.09
N LEU A 150 -2.31 10.34 6.30
CA LEU A 150 -3.17 9.61 7.23
C LEU A 150 -4.56 9.40 6.66
N ASN A 151 -5.19 10.46 6.15
CA ASN A 151 -6.53 10.38 5.56
C ASN A 151 -6.55 9.46 4.34
N PHE A 152 -5.51 9.51 3.50
CA PHE A 152 -5.39 8.61 2.36
C PHE A 152 -5.35 7.15 2.80
N HIS A 153 -4.48 6.80 3.74
CA HIS A 153 -4.34 5.42 4.19
C HIS A 153 -5.57 4.91 4.98
N ALA A 154 -6.17 5.77 5.81
CA ALA A 154 -7.44 5.46 6.48
C ALA A 154 -8.53 5.15 5.44
N HIS A 155 -8.66 5.98 4.40
CA HIS A 155 -9.60 5.73 3.32
C HIS A 155 -9.32 4.42 2.58
N MET A 156 -8.05 4.06 2.33
CA MET A 156 -7.72 2.77 1.72
C MET A 156 -8.13 1.58 2.62
N MET A 157 -7.97 1.69 3.94
CA MET A 157 -8.43 0.68 4.90
C MET A 157 -9.97 0.58 4.96
N ASP A 158 -10.67 1.71 4.86
CA ASP A 158 -12.13 1.74 4.74
C ASP A 158 -12.60 1.03 3.46
N LEU A 159 -11.90 1.22 2.33
CA LEU A 159 -12.21 0.54 1.07
C LEU A 159 -11.92 -0.97 1.12
N MET A 160 -10.95 -1.40 1.93
CA MET A 160 -10.77 -2.82 2.27
C MET A 160 -11.92 -3.34 3.15
N GLY A 161 -12.67 -2.45 3.79
CA GLY A 161 -13.78 -2.78 4.69
C GLY A 161 -13.30 -3.22 6.07
N LEU A 162 -12.11 -2.83 6.49
CA LEU A 162 -11.58 -3.15 7.82
C LEU A 162 -12.31 -2.33 8.91
N PRO A 163 -12.36 -2.81 10.18
CA PRO A 163 -12.96 -2.04 11.26
C PRO A 163 -12.10 -0.81 11.60
N GLN A 164 -12.73 0.23 12.16
CA GLN A 164 -12.08 1.48 12.57
C GLN A 164 -11.67 1.45 14.05
N ASP A 165 -11.18 0.30 14.51
CA ASP A 165 -10.73 0.09 15.89
C ASP A 165 -9.48 -0.81 15.91
N HIS A 166 -9.02 -1.20 17.11
CA HIS A 166 -7.83 -2.03 17.30
C HIS A 166 -8.10 -3.54 17.15
N SER A 167 -9.33 -3.93 16.79
CA SER A 167 -9.66 -5.30 16.39
C SER A 167 -9.31 -5.57 14.92
N ALA A 168 -8.92 -4.51 14.18
CA ALA A 168 -8.60 -4.50 12.77
C ALA A 168 -7.48 -5.42 12.39
#